data_AF-A0A2X3CFT5-F1
#
_entry.id   AF-A0A2X3CFT5-F1
#
_cell.length_a   1.000
_cell.length_b   1.000
_cell.length_c   1.000
_cell.angle_alpha   90.00
_cell.angle_beta   90.00
_cell.angle_gamma   90.00
#
_symmetry.space_group_name_H-M   'P 1'
#
loop_
_entity.id
_entity.type
_entity.pdbx_description
1 polymer ?
#
loop_
_entity_poly.entity_id
_entity_poly.type
_entity_poly.pdbx_seq_one_letter_code
_entity_poly.pdbx_strand_id
1 'polypeptide(L)'
;MKKRGLDALVVIGGDGSYMGAMRLTEMGFPCIGLPGTIDNDIKGTDYTIGFFTALSTVVEAIDRLRDTSSSHQRISVVEVMGRYCGDLTLAAAIAGGCEFIMVPEVEYTRDDLVAEIKAGIAKGKKHAIVAITEHMCDVDELASYIEKETGP
;
A
#
# COMPACT_ATOMS: atom_id res chain seq x y z
N MET A 1 10.05 -25.68 -23.84
CA MET A 1 8.63 -25.96 -24.16
C MET A 1 8.49 -27.07 -25.20
N LYS A 2 9.03 -26.92 -26.42
CA LYS A 2 8.99 -27.99 -27.47
C LYS A 2 9.44 -29.38 -27.01
N LYS A 3 10.60 -29.48 -26.34
CA LYS A 3 11.11 -30.77 -25.82
C LYS A 3 10.15 -31.48 -24.85
N ARG A 4 9.30 -30.72 -24.14
CA ARG A 4 8.34 -31.25 -23.17
C ARG A 4 6.92 -31.39 -23.74
N GLY A 5 6.71 -31.11 -25.04
CA GLY A 5 5.39 -31.19 -25.67
C GLY A 5 4.36 -30.22 -25.08
N LEU A 6 4.79 -29.01 -24.69
CA LEU A 6 3.89 -27.97 -24.18
C LEU A 6 3.39 -27.08 -25.33
N ASP A 7 2.08 -26.95 -25.46
CA ASP A 7 1.42 -26.21 -26.55
C ASP A 7 1.07 -24.76 -26.20
N ALA A 8 0.85 -24.47 -24.91
CA ALA A 8 0.44 -23.14 -24.43
C ALA A 8 0.90 -22.91 -22.97
N LEU A 9 0.76 -21.66 -22.50
CA LEU A 9 1.07 -21.28 -21.12
C LEU A 9 -0.02 -20.40 -20.51
N VAL A 10 -0.29 -20.62 -19.22
CA VAL A 10 -0.98 -19.65 -18.37
C VAL A 10 0.06 -19.08 -17.42
N VAL A 11 0.21 -17.75 -17.43
CA VAL A 11 1.19 -17.02 -16.64
C VAL A 11 0.44 -16.21 -15.58
N ILE A 12 0.81 -16.39 -14.32
CA ILE A 12 0.21 -15.67 -13.18
C ILE A 12 1.29 -14.75 -12.62
N GLY A 13 1.02 -13.45 -12.58
CA GLY A 13 1.99 -12.46 -12.08
C GLY A 13 1.61 -11.03 -12.43
N GLY A 14 2.58 -10.14 -12.29
CA GLY A 14 2.46 -8.71 -12.64
C GLY A 14 2.97 -8.36 -14.04
N ASP A 15 3.19 -7.07 -14.27
CA ASP A 15 3.60 -6.52 -15.57
C ASP A 15 4.85 -7.19 -16.15
N GLY A 16 5.86 -7.46 -15.31
CA GLY A 16 7.07 -8.15 -15.76
C GLY A 16 6.79 -9.55 -16.33
N SER A 17 5.87 -10.29 -15.72
CA SER A 17 5.44 -11.61 -16.19
C SER A 17 4.65 -11.50 -17.51
N TYR A 18 3.84 -10.46 -17.66
CA TYR A 18 3.07 -10.21 -18.89
C TYR A 18 3.98 -9.88 -20.07
N MET A 19 5.05 -9.10 -19.85
CA MET A 19 6.06 -8.84 -20.88
C MET A 19 6.71 -10.14 -21.36
N GLY A 20 7.01 -11.07 -20.45
CA GLY A 20 7.51 -12.40 -20.81
C GLY A 20 6.49 -13.21 -21.64
N ALA A 21 5.22 -13.23 -21.21
CA ALA A 21 4.14 -13.93 -21.89
C ALA A 21 3.90 -13.40 -23.32
N MET A 22 3.98 -12.09 -23.52
CA MET A 22 3.88 -11.44 -24.83
C MET A 22 4.98 -11.93 -25.77
N ARG A 23 6.24 -11.94 -25.30
CA ARG A 23 7.39 -12.40 -26.10
C ARG A 23 7.29 -13.88 -26.47
N LEU A 24 6.77 -14.72 -25.57
CA LEU A 24 6.53 -16.14 -25.88
C LEU A 24 5.44 -16.31 -26.95
N THR A 25 4.40 -15.49 -26.90
CA THR A 25 3.33 -15.48 -27.91
C THR A 25 3.86 -15.09 -29.28
N GLU A 26 4.70 -14.06 -29.36
CA GLU A 26 5.39 -13.67 -30.61
C GLU A 26 6.29 -14.79 -31.17
N MET A 27 6.83 -15.66 -30.31
CA MET A 27 7.62 -16.83 -30.70
C MET A 27 6.77 -18.07 -31.06
N GLY A 28 5.45 -17.91 -31.13
CA GLY A 28 4.51 -18.97 -31.51
C GLY A 28 4.01 -19.85 -30.36
N PHE A 29 4.17 -19.41 -29.10
CA PHE A 29 3.60 -20.08 -27.93
C PHE A 29 2.46 -19.26 -27.33
N PRO A 30 1.19 -19.60 -27.57
CA PRO A 30 0.07 -18.85 -27.04
C PRO A 30 0.13 -18.79 -25.50
N CYS A 31 0.04 -17.58 -24.96
CA CYS A 31 0.06 -17.32 -23.52
C CYS A 31 -1.21 -16.56 -23.08
N ILE A 32 -1.72 -16.90 -21.90
CA ILE A 32 -2.78 -16.16 -21.21
C ILE A 32 -2.22 -15.65 -19.87
N GLY A 33 -2.43 -14.37 -19.56
CA GLY A 33 -2.03 -13.76 -18.30
C GLY A 33 -3.16 -13.73 -17.28
N LEU A 34 -2.86 -14.03 -16.01
CA LEU A 34 -3.74 -13.78 -14.87
C LEU A 34 -3.07 -12.79 -13.91
N PRO A 35 -3.81 -11.77 -13.43
CA PRO A 35 -3.23 -10.68 -12.65
C PRO A 35 -2.94 -11.16 -11.23
N GLY A 36 -1.67 -11.36 -10.89
CA GLY A 36 -1.23 -11.86 -9.59
C GLY A 36 -0.22 -10.92 -8.93
N THR A 37 -0.73 -10.01 -8.11
CA THR A 37 0.05 -9.04 -7.33
C THR A 37 -0.81 -8.50 -6.18
N ILE A 38 -0.17 -8.00 -5.12
CA ILE A 38 -0.86 -7.33 -4.01
C ILE A 38 -1.07 -5.84 -4.25
N ASP A 39 -0.32 -5.23 -5.18
CA ASP A 39 -0.27 -3.77 -5.37
C ASP A 39 -1.50 -3.20 -6.11
N ASN A 40 -2.31 -4.06 -6.73
CA ASN A 40 -3.47 -3.71 -7.54
C ASN A 40 -3.19 -2.83 -8.78
N ASP A 41 -1.98 -2.89 -9.32
CA ASP A 41 -1.49 -1.97 -10.35
C ASP A 41 -1.62 -2.48 -11.80
N ILE A 42 -2.32 -3.61 -12.02
CA ILE A 42 -2.46 -4.22 -13.35
C ILE A 42 -3.64 -3.62 -14.10
N LYS A 43 -3.35 -3.01 -15.25
CA LYS A 43 -4.37 -2.43 -16.14
C LYS A 43 -5.30 -3.51 -16.72
N GLY A 44 -6.59 -3.18 -16.81
CA GLY A 44 -7.59 -4.05 -17.44
C GLY A 44 -8.30 -5.02 -16.50
N THR A 45 -8.06 -4.90 -15.20
CA THR A 45 -8.84 -5.54 -14.13
C THR A 45 -9.10 -4.53 -13.03
N ASP A 46 -10.23 -4.62 -12.34
CA ASP A 46 -10.50 -3.78 -11.15
C ASP A 46 -9.69 -4.26 -9.95
N TYR A 47 -9.44 -5.56 -9.88
CA TYR A 47 -8.71 -6.20 -8.78
C TYR A 47 -7.70 -7.23 -9.25
N THR A 48 -6.57 -7.33 -8.55
CA THR A 48 -5.54 -8.35 -8.74
C THR A 48 -5.62 -9.44 -7.68
N ILE A 49 -5.21 -10.66 -8.03
CA ILE A 49 -5.16 -11.80 -7.11
C ILE A 49 -4.08 -11.51 -6.07
N GLY A 50 -4.50 -11.38 -4.81
CA GLY A 50 -3.64 -11.10 -3.66
C GLY A 50 -4.01 -9.82 -2.92
N PHE A 51 -4.62 -8.84 -3.62
CA PHE A 51 -4.96 -7.53 -3.05
C PHE A 51 -5.79 -7.64 -1.75
N PHE A 52 -6.92 -8.34 -1.77
CA PHE A 52 -7.79 -8.45 -0.58
C PHE A 52 -7.14 -9.20 0.60
N THR A 53 -6.25 -10.15 0.33
CA THR A 53 -5.50 -10.84 1.37
C THR A 53 -4.47 -9.90 2.01
N ALA A 54 -3.77 -9.11 1.21
CA ALA A 54 -2.87 -8.07 1.70
C ALA A 54 -3.62 -7.01 2.50
N LEU A 55 -4.75 -6.52 1.98
CA LEU A 55 -5.61 -5.54 2.65
C LEU A 55 -6.02 -6.03 4.05
N SER A 56 -6.51 -7.27 4.15
CA SER A 56 -6.89 -7.85 5.44
C SER A 56 -5.72 -7.92 6.43
N THR A 57 -4.52 -8.22 5.94
CA THR A 57 -3.29 -8.28 6.74
C THR A 57 -2.90 -6.89 7.26
N VAL A 58 -2.97 -5.86 6.41
CA VAL A 58 -2.66 -4.47 6.80
C VAL A 58 -3.69 -3.94 7.80
N VAL A 59 -4.98 -4.20 7.59
CA VAL A 59 -6.05 -3.80 8.52
C VAL A 59 -5.87 -4.46 9.87
N GLU A 60 -5.54 -5.76 9.92
CA GLU A 60 -5.26 -6.45 11.18
C GLU A 60 -4.08 -5.81 11.93
N ALA A 61 -3.03 -5.39 11.22
CA ALA A 61 -1.89 -4.69 11.82
C ALA A 61 -2.30 -3.31 12.35
N ILE A 62 -3.11 -2.55 11.61
CA ILE A 62 -3.64 -1.25 12.02
C ILE A 62 -4.48 -1.39 13.30
N ASP A 63 -5.36 -2.39 13.37
CA ASP A 63 -6.19 -2.65 14.55
C ASP A 63 -5.34 -2.91 15.79
N ARG A 64 -4.31 -3.76 15.66
CA ARG A 64 -3.36 -4.03 16.76
C ARG A 64 -2.60 -2.77 17.19
N LEU A 65 -2.19 -1.94 16.24
CA LEU A 65 -1.52 -0.67 16.54
C LEU A 65 -2.46 0.29 17.27
N ARG A 66 -3.72 0.40 16.83
CA ARG A 66 -4.74 1.28 17.40
C ARG A 66 -4.92 1.07 18.90
N ASP A 67 -4.98 -0.18 19.36
CA ASP A 67 -5.11 -0.50 20.79
C ASP A 67 -3.94 0.05 21.61
N THR A 68 -2.72 -0.08 21.08
CA THR A 68 -1.50 0.39 21.77
C THR A 68 -1.36 1.91 21.74
N SER A 69 -1.71 2.54 20.62
CA SER A 69 -1.63 3.99 20.43
C SER A 69 -2.68 4.73 21.24
N SER A 70 -3.89 4.19 21.35
CA SER A 70 -4.95 4.74 22.20
C SER A 70 -4.56 4.72 23.68
N SER A 71 -3.83 3.68 24.12
CA SER A 71 -3.41 3.52 25.52
C SER A 71 -2.31 4.50 25.93
N HIS A 72 -1.42 4.85 25.02
CA HIS A 72 -0.25 5.71 25.29
C HIS A 72 -0.35 7.11 24.67
N GLN A 73 -1.47 7.43 24.04
CA GLN A 73 -1.69 8.71 23.33
C GLN A 73 -0.65 8.98 22.23
N ARG A 74 -0.33 7.97 21.42
CA ARG A 74 0.74 8.03 20.43
C ARG A 74 0.25 8.24 19.01
N ILE A 75 1.16 8.75 18.18
CA ILE A 75 1.02 8.76 16.73
C ILE A 75 1.78 7.55 16.19
N SER A 76 1.14 6.76 15.33
CA SER A 76 1.76 5.61 14.66
C SER A 76 1.82 5.84 13.17
N VAL A 77 3.00 5.65 12.59
CA VAL A 77 3.20 5.67 11.13
C VAL A 77 3.26 4.22 10.65
N VAL A 78 2.48 3.89 9.64
CA VAL A 78 2.38 2.55 9.06
C VAL A 78 2.74 2.63 7.58
N GLU A 79 3.90 2.09 7.22
CA GLU A 79 4.31 1.93 5.83
C GLU A 79 3.61 0.72 5.20
N VAL A 80 2.98 0.94 4.05
CA VAL A 80 2.21 -0.06 3.31
C VAL A 80 2.80 -0.24 1.93
N MET A 81 2.87 -1.48 1.45
CA MET A 81 3.35 -1.79 0.10
C MET A 81 2.43 -1.20 -0.98
N GLY A 82 2.96 -1.09 -2.19
CA GLY A 82 2.24 -0.50 -3.33
C GLY A 82 2.98 0.68 -3.95
N ARG A 83 4.32 0.65 -3.97
CA ARG A 83 5.26 1.65 -4.52
C ARG A 83 4.70 2.78 -5.41
N TYR A 84 3.98 2.46 -6.49
CA TYR A 84 3.43 3.44 -7.43
C TYR A 84 1.90 3.49 -7.47
N CYS A 85 1.23 2.68 -6.64
CA CYS A 85 -0.22 2.55 -6.56
C CYS A 85 -0.69 2.59 -5.09
N GLY A 86 -1.40 3.65 -4.74
CA GLY A 86 -1.91 3.89 -3.40
C GLY A 86 -3.13 3.05 -3.01
N ASP A 87 -3.65 2.18 -3.88
CA ASP A 87 -4.89 1.42 -3.67
C ASP A 87 -4.91 0.67 -2.34
N LEU A 88 -3.83 -0.06 -2.04
CA LEU A 88 -3.73 -0.84 -0.80
C LEU A 88 -3.68 0.07 0.44
N THR A 89 -2.91 1.16 0.35
CA THR A 89 -2.77 2.14 1.45
C THR A 89 -4.11 2.84 1.71
N LEU A 90 -4.78 3.30 0.65
CA LEU A 90 -6.06 4.00 0.72
C LEU A 90 -7.17 3.10 1.25
N ALA A 91 -7.29 1.87 0.72
CA ALA A 91 -8.29 0.92 1.18
C ALA A 91 -8.05 0.52 2.64
N ALA A 92 -6.80 0.26 3.02
CA ALA A 92 -6.46 -0.10 4.40
C ALA A 92 -6.71 1.05 5.37
N ALA A 93 -6.40 2.29 4.98
CA ALA A 93 -6.65 3.46 5.79
C ALA A 93 -8.15 3.70 6.03
N ILE A 94 -8.98 3.54 5.01
CA ILE A 94 -10.44 3.66 5.15
C ILE A 94 -10.97 2.55 6.05
N ALA A 95 -10.58 1.29 5.81
CA ALA A 95 -11.04 0.14 6.56
C ALA A 95 -10.58 0.16 8.03
N GLY A 96 -9.32 0.54 8.27
CA GLY A 96 -8.72 0.64 9.60
C GLY A 96 -8.99 1.96 10.32
N GLY A 97 -9.66 2.92 9.67
CA GLY A 97 -10.02 4.21 10.23
C GLY A 97 -8.82 5.13 10.52
N CYS A 98 -7.78 5.09 9.69
CA CYS A 98 -6.60 5.95 9.84
C CYS A 98 -6.98 7.42 9.71
N GLU A 99 -6.33 8.25 10.51
CA GLU A 99 -6.60 9.68 10.55
C GLU A 99 -5.94 10.41 9.37
N PHE A 100 -4.82 9.90 8.87
CA PHE A 100 -4.05 10.49 7.78
C PHE A 100 -3.59 9.43 6.80
N ILE A 101 -3.53 9.81 5.52
CA ILE A 101 -3.23 8.92 4.40
C ILE A 101 -2.29 9.66 3.45
N MET A 102 -1.18 9.03 3.09
CA MET A 102 -0.25 9.51 2.08
C MET A 102 -0.11 8.45 0.99
N VAL A 103 -0.46 8.82 -0.25
CA VAL A 103 -0.44 7.94 -1.42
C VAL A 103 0.29 8.63 -2.58
N PRO A 104 0.95 7.89 -3.47
CA PRO A 104 1.77 8.46 -4.55
C PRO A 104 0.97 9.28 -5.57
N GLU A 105 -0.34 9.07 -5.67
CA GLU A 105 -1.24 9.79 -6.57
C GLU A 105 -1.55 11.23 -6.11
N VAL A 106 -1.25 11.57 -4.86
CA VAL A 106 -1.56 12.87 -4.26
C VAL A 106 -0.28 13.53 -3.76
N GLU A 107 -0.04 14.76 -4.22
CA GLU A 107 1.06 15.56 -3.71
C GLU A 107 0.80 15.94 -2.25
N TYR A 108 1.78 15.70 -1.39
CA TYR A 108 1.65 15.95 0.03
C TYR A 108 2.99 16.43 0.60
N THR A 109 2.96 17.47 1.44
CA THR A 109 4.15 17.95 2.14
C THR A 109 4.18 17.48 3.59
N ARG A 110 5.37 17.32 4.18
CA ARG A 110 5.49 16.98 5.61
C ARG A 110 4.80 18.01 6.51
N ASP A 111 4.69 19.25 6.06
CA ASP A 111 4.07 20.36 6.81
C ASP A 111 2.54 20.25 6.82
N ASP A 112 1.94 19.83 5.69
CA ASP A 112 0.51 19.53 5.63
C ASP A 112 0.16 18.44 6.66
N LEU A 113 1.02 17.42 6.81
CA LEU A 113 0.80 16.28 7.73
C LEU A 113 0.71 16.78 9.15
N VAL A 114 1.73 17.55 9.54
CA VAL A 114 1.85 18.10 10.88
C VAL A 114 0.70 19.05 11.16
N ALA A 115 0.28 19.88 10.20
CA ALA A 115 -0.84 20.79 10.35
C ALA A 115 -2.15 20.03 10.61
N GLU A 116 -2.41 18.96 9.86
CA GLU A 116 -3.61 18.16 10.06
C GLU A 116 -3.57 17.36 11.38
N ILE A 117 -2.41 16.82 11.77
CA ILE A 117 -2.22 16.16 13.07
C ILE A 117 -2.50 17.14 14.21
N LYS A 118 -1.90 18.33 14.18
CA LYS A 118 -2.13 19.39 15.20
C LYS A 118 -3.60 19.77 15.27
N ALA A 119 -4.29 19.87 14.13
CA ALA A 119 -5.74 20.13 14.10
C ALA A 119 -6.56 18.97 14.70
N GLY A 120 -6.13 17.73 14.49
CA GLY A 120 -6.73 16.55 15.12
C GLY A 120 -6.59 16.54 16.65
N ILE A 121 -5.39 16.84 17.14
CA ILE A 121 -5.09 16.95 18.58
C ILE A 121 -5.93 18.07 19.21
N ALA A 122 -6.03 19.24 18.55
CA ALA A 122 -6.85 20.35 19.01
C ALA A 122 -8.35 20.01 19.11
N LYS A 123 -8.84 19.06 18.30
CA LYS A 123 -10.21 18.52 18.36
C LYS A 123 -10.40 17.44 19.44
N GLY A 124 -9.35 17.13 20.22
CA GLY A 124 -9.40 16.16 21.30
C GLY A 124 -9.07 14.72 20.90
N LYS A 125 -8.54 14.49 19.69
CA LYS A 125 -8.00 13.16 19.34
C LYS A 125 -6.77 12.89 20.21
N LYS A 126 -6.76 11.72 20.84
CA LYS A 126 -5.70 11.29 21.77
C LYS A 126 -4.60 10.50 21.08
N HIS A 127 -4.89 9.93 19.91
CA HIS A 127 -3.95 9.15 19.12
C HIS A 127 -4.23 9.40 17.64
N ALA A 128 -3.28 9.04 16.79
CA ALA A 128 -3.46 9.07 15.34
C ALA A 128 -2.68 7.94 14.67
N ILE A 129 -3.20 7.44 13.56
CA ILE A 129 -2.54 6.49 12.68
C ILE A 129 -2.39 7.16 11.32
N VAL A 130 -1.15 7.21 10.84
CA VAL A 130 -0.76 7.70 9.52
C VAL A 130 -0.45 6.47 8.67
N ALA A 131 -1.24 6.24 7.62
CA ALA A 131 -0.93 5.23 6.61
C ALA A 131 -0.17 5.88 5.45
N ILE A 132 0.98 5.33 5.08
CA ILE A 132 1.84 5.86 4.01
C ILE A 132 2.26 4.75 3.05
N THR A 133 2.20 5.02 1.75
CA THR A 133 2.75 4.10 0.74
C THR A 133 4.27 4.09 0.78
N GLU A 134 4.87 2.92 0.63
CA GLU A 134 6.33 2.74 0.57
C GLU A 134 6.99 3.65 -0.48
N HIS A 135 8.28 3.93 -0.28
CA HIS A 135 9.10 4.76 -1.18
C HIS A 135 8.68 6.24 -1.32
N MET A 136 7.71 6.73 -0.53
CA MET A 136 7.39 8.16 -0.46
C MET A 136 8.41 8.95 0.40
N CYS A 137 8.83 8.39 1.54
CA CYS A 137 9.87 8.96 2.40
C CYS A 137 10.46 7.92 3.35
N ASP A 138 11.51 8.30 4.09
CA ASP A 138 11.96 7.55 5.26
C ASP A 138 10.97 7.74 6.42
N VAL A 139 10.38 6.65 6.91
CA VAL A 139 9.33 6.69 7.94
C VAL A 139 9.88 6.96 9.33
N ASP A 140 11.14 6.63 9.62
CA ASP A 140 11.78 6.92 10.91
C ASP A 140 12.11 8.42 11.00
N GLU A 141 12.59 9.01 9.90
CA GLU A 141 12.75 10.46 9.79
C GLU A 141 11.40 11.20 9.92
N LEU A 142 10.35 10.68 9.27
CA LEU A 142 9.02 11.26 9.34
C LEU A 142 8.45 11.20 10.76
N ALA A 143 8.57 10.07 11.44
CA ALA A 143 8.13 9.91 12.82
C ALA A 143 8.87 10.88 13.76
N SER A 144 10.20 10.99 13.60
CA SER A 144 11.02 11.95 14.36
C SER A 144 10.61 13.40 14.11
N TYR A 145 10.26 13.73 12.86
CA TYR A 145 9.77 15.05 12.48
C TYR A 145 8.44 15.37 13.13
N ILE A 146 7.48 14.43 13.09
CA ILE A 146 6.17 14.56 13.72
C ILE A 146 6.35 14.77 15.23
N GLU A 147 7.11 13.91 15.92
CA GLU A 147 7.34 13.99 17.37
C GLU A 147 7.92 15.35 17.78
N LYS A 148 8.89 15.87 17.02
CA LYS A 148 9.48 17.19 17.27
C LYS A 148 8.46 18.32 17.14
N GLU A 149 7.55 18.22 16.18
CA GLU A 149 6.58 19.28 15.87
C GLU A 149 5.31 19.23 16.71
N THR A 150 4.87 18.04 17.13
CA THR A 150 3.61 17.84 17.88
C THR A 150 3.83 17.63 19.37
N GLY A 151 5.07 17.34 19.78
CA GLY A 151 5.38 16.86 21.13
C GLY A 151 5.24 15.34 21.25
N PRO A 152 5.72 14.77 22.38
CA PRO A 152 5.69 13.34 22.66
C PRO A 152 4.29 12.80 22.95
#